data_AF-A0A511VA67-F1
#
_entry.id   AF-A0A511VA67-F1
#
_cell.length_a   1.000
_cell.length_b   1.000
_cell.length_c   1.000
_cell.angle_alpha   90.00
_cell.angle_beta   90.00
_cell.angle_gamma   90.00
#
_symmetry.space_group_name_H-M   'P 1'
#
loop_
_entity.id
_entity.type
_entity.pdbx_description
1 polymer ?
#
loop_
_entity_poly.entity_id
_entity_poly.type
_entity_poly.pdbx_seq_one_letter_code
_entity_poly.pdbx_strand_id
1 'polypeptide(L)'
;MRDLENPDMLVPPATDAGTIPNLKFSFSDTHMQLNHGGWSREVTVRELPVATTLAGVNMALTPGGVRELHWHQQAEWSCMILGRARTTAVDQDGIS
;
A
#
# COMPACT_ATOMS: atom_id res chain seq x y z
N MET A 1 21.48 4.66 -10.19
CA MET A 1 20.96 3.93 -9.00
C MET A 1 19.72 3.10 -9.33
N ARG A 2 18.67 3.65 -9.98
CA ARG A 2 17.49 2.86 -10.40
C ARG A 2 17.79 1.70 -11.36
N ASP A 3 18.76 1.85 -12.25
CA ASP A 3 19.16 0.79 -13.17
C ASP A 3 19.69 -0.46 -12.44
N LEU A 4 20.35 -0.28 -11.28
CA LEU A 4 20.84 -1.39 -10.45
C LEU A 4 19.70 -2.12 -9.73
N GLU A 5 18.59 -1.45 -9.47
CA GLU A 5 17.38 -2.06 -8.89
C GLU A 5 16.51 -2.78 -9.94
N ASN A 6 16.77 -2.53 -11.24
CA ASN A 6 15.95 -2.99 -12.35
C ASN A 6 16.79 -3.59 -13.50
N PRO A 7 17.71 -4.54 -13.23
CA PRO A 7 18.57 -5.10 -14.27
C PRO A 7 17.76 -5.76 -15.39
N ASP A 8 16.67 -6.46 -15.05
CA ASP A 8 15.81 -7.15 -16.01
C ASP A 8 14.83 -6.22 -16.75
N MET A 9 14.75 -4.94 -16.37
CA MET A 9 14.05 -3.93 -17.19
C MET A 9 15.02 -3.17 -18.08
N LEU A 10 16.26 -2.96 -17.63
CA LEU A 10 17.32 -2.37 -18.44
C LEU A 10 17.77 -3.31 -19.56
N VAL A 11 17.90 -4.60 -19.24
CA VAL A 11 18.25 -5.68 -20.16
C VAL A 11 17.20 -6.78 -20.03
N PRO A 12 16.06 -6.67 -20.74
CA PRO A 12 14.99 -7.63 -20.63
C PRO A 12 15.36 -9.02 -21.19
N PRO A 13 14.75 -10.10 -20.67
CA PRO A 13 14.87 -11.43 -21.25
C PRO A 13 14.47 -11.43 -22.74
N ALA A 14 15.16 -12.22 -23.55
CA ALA A 14 14.87 -12.33 -24.99
C ALA A 14 13.46 -12.88 -25.31
N THR A 15 12.80 -13.47 -24.31
CA THR A 15 11.43 -13.99 -24.40
C THR A 15 10.36 -12.92 -24.20
N ASP A 16 10.73 -11.73 -23.72
CA ASP A 16 9.79 -10.62 -23.52
C ASP A 16 9.41 -10.01 -24.87
N ALA A 17 8.11 -9.75 -25.07
CA ALA A 17 7.59 -9.24 -26.34
C ALA A 17 6.33 -8.39 -26.15
N GLY A 18 6.14 -7.46 -27.08
CA GLY A 18 4.94 -6.62 -27.15
C GLY A 18 4.94 -5.45 -26.17
N THR A 19 3.82 -4.71 -26.17
CA THR A 19 3.60 -3.57 -25.27
C THR A 19 2.78 -4.03 -24.09
N ILE A 20 3.37 -4.03 -22.90
CA ILE A 20 2.72 -4.37 -21.63
C ILE A 20 2.65 -3.09 -20.77
N PRO A 21 1.51 -2.79 -20.12
CA PRO A 21 1.44 -1.66 -19.19
C PRO A 21 2.41 -1.84 -18.01
N ASN A 22 2.77 -0.75 -17.36
CA ASN A 22 3.61 -0.82 -16.18
C ASN A 22 2.92 -1.64 -15.06
N LEU A 23 3.60 -2.65 -14.52
CA LEU A 23 3.12 -3.52 -13.45
C LEU A 23 3.83 -3.27 -12.10
N LYS A 24 4.68 -2.24 -12.02
CA LYS A 24 5.51 -1.96 -10.85
C LYS A 24 5.38 -0.51 -10.40
N PHE A 25 5.16 -0.31 -9.11
CA PHE A 25 5.30 1.01 -8.48
C PHE A 25 5.91 0.85 -7.08
N SER A 26 6.76 1.79 -6.65
CA SER A 26 7.37 1.74 -5.32
C SER A 26 6.68 2.71 -4.36
N PHE A 27 6.37 2.27 -3.15
CA PHE A 27 5.94 3.16 -2.07
C PHE A 27 6.96 4.25 -1.75
N SER A 28 8.24 4.08 -2.06
CA SER A 28 9.25 5.13 -1.86
C SER A 28 9.08 6.33 -2.79
N ASP A 29 8.32 6.18 -3.88
CA ASP A 29 8.00 7.26 -4.82
C ASP A 29 6.68 7.98 -4.48
N THR A 30 5.99 7.52 -3.43
CA THR A 30 4.72 8.11 -2.99
C THR A 30 4.95 9.21 -1.96
N HIS A 31 4.02 10.17 -1.90
CA HIS A 31 3.98 11.15 -0.82
C HIS A 31 3.73 10.45 0.52
N MET A 32 4.51 10.81 1.53
CA MET A 32 4.36 10.32 2.90
C MET A 32 3.58 11.33 3.75
N GLN A 33 2.43 10.92 4.25
CA GLN A 33 1.66 11.67 5.22
C GLN A 33 2.19 11.38 6.62
N LEU A 34 2.69 12.41 7.28
CA LEU A 34 3.25 12.35 8.64
C LEU A 34 2.24 12.91 9.63
N ASN A 35 1.95 12.16 10.68
CA ASN A 35 1.04 12.57 11.74
C ASN A 35 1.67 12.33 13.12
N HIS A 36 1.16 13.01 14.14
CA HIS A 36 1.48 12.64 15.51
C HIS A 36 0.96 11.22 15.77
N GLY A 37 1.87 10.28 16.05
CA GLY A 37 1.52 8.88 16.28
C GLY A 37 1.83 7.93 15.13
N GLY A 38 2.37 8.41 14.00
CA GLY A 38 2.74 7.53 12.90
C GLY A 38 2.87 8.19 11.53
N TRP A 39 2.90 7.36 10.49
CA TRP A 39 2.89 7.81 9.10
C TRP A 39 2.10 6.84 8.23
N SER A 40 1.66 7.33 7.07
CA SER A 40 1.05 6.51 6.04
C SER A 40 1.42 7.00 4.65
N ARG A 41 1.39 6.10 3.68
CA ARG A 41 1.60 6.38 2.26
C ARG A 41 0.88 5.34 1.42
N GLU A 42 0.41 5.74 0.24
CA GLU A 42 -0.51 4.93 -0.55
C GLU A 42 -0.08 4.81 -2.01
N VAL A 43 -0.36 3.64 -2.60
CA VAL A 43 -0.33 3.41 -4.05
C VAL A 43 -1.74 3.06 -4.46
N THR A 44 -2.32 3.91 -5.31
CA THR A 44 -3.67 3.77 -5.83
C THR A 44 -3.63 3.65 -7.36
N VAL A 45 -4.80 3.60 -8.00
CA VAL A 45 -4.92 3.69 -9.46
C VAL A 45 -4.27 4.94 -10.05
N ARG A 46 -4.07 6.01 -9.26
CA ARG A 46 -3.40 7.24 -9.73
C ARG A 46 -1.90 7.03 -9.94
N GLU A 47 -1.29 6.15 -9.16
CA GLU A 47 0.13 5.81 -9.23
C GLU A 47 0.38 4.58 -10.12
N LEU A 48 -0.50 3.58 -10.05
CA LEU A 48 -0.43 2.34 -10.83
C LEU A 48 -1.77 2.06 -11.54
N PRO A 49 -2.01 2.66 -12.73
CA PRO A 49 -3.32 2.62 -13.40
C PRO A 49 -3.83 1.23 -13.81
N VAL A 50 -2.93 0.25 -13.94
CA VAL A 50 -3.31 -1.14 -14.23
C VAL A 50 -4.03 -1.81 -13.04
N ALA A 51 -3.78 -1.34 -11.82
CA ALA A 51 -4.40 -1.86 -10.59
C ALA A 51 -5.75 -1.17 -10.32
N THR A 52 -6.77 -1.55 -11.09
CA THR A 52 -8.09 -0.88 -11.07
C THR A 52 -9.01 -1.31 -9.94
N THR A 53 -8.77 -2.49 -9.35
CA THR A 53 -9.66 -3.10 -8.33
C THR A 53 -9.06 -3.10 -6.93
N LEU A 54 -7.80 -2.67 -6.77
CA LEU A 54 -7.07 -2.72 -5.51
C LEU A 54 -6.22 -1.46 -5.33
N ALA A 55 -6.09 -1.02 -4.08
CA ALA A 55 -5.17 0.02 -3.65
C ALA A 55 -4.44 -0.47 -2.38
N GLY A 56 -3.22 0.00 -2.17
CA GLY A 56 -2.39 -0.38 -1.03
C GLY A 56 -2.01 0.82 -0.17
N VAL A 57 -2.16 0.69 1.14
CA VAL A 57 -1.65 1.66 2.12
C VAL A 57 -0.55 0.99 2.94
N ASN A 58 0.61 1.62 3.02
CA ASN A 58 1.67 1.27 3.95
C ASN A 58 1.61 2.26 5.13
N MET A 59 1.36 1.74 6.33
CA MET A 59 1.15 2.53 7.53
C MET A 59 2.01 2.01 8.68
N ALA A 60 2.51 2.92 9.50
CA ALA A 60 3.13 2.60 10.77
C ALA A 60 2.57 3.48 11.88
N LEU A 61 2.33 2.89 13.04
CA LEU A 61 1.95 3.58 14.26
C LEU A 61 3.10 3.49 15.27
N THR A 62 3.37 4.59 15.97
CA THR A 62 4.26 4.57 17.13
C THR A 62 3.60 3.81 18.28
N PRO A 63 4.34 3.36 19.32
CA PRO A 63 3.73 2.76 20.51
C PRO A 63 2.64 3.67 21.10
N GLY A 64 1.42 3.14 21.25
CA GLY A 64 0.25 3.89 21.72
C GLY A 64 -0.39 4.84 20.70
N GLY A 65 0.19 4.95 19.49
CA GLY A 65 -0.42 5.66 18.37
C GLY A 65 -1.72 4.96 17.93
N VAL A 66 -2.71 5.77 17.55
CA VAL A 66 -4.05 5.29 17.20
C VAL A 66 -4.38 5.77 15.79
N ARG A 67 -4.83 4.85 14.95
CA ARG A 67 -5.57 5.20 13.74
C ARG A 67 -6.99 5.52 14.17
N GLU A 68 -7.42 6.75 13.96
CA GLU A 68 -8.75 7.25 14.35
C GLU A 68 -9.86 6.27 13.91
N LEU A 69 -10.90 6.11 14.74
CA LEU A 69 -12.06 5.29 14.41
C LEU A 69 -12.70 5.81 13.11
N HIS A 70 -12.85 4.94 12.12
CA HIS A 70 -13.40 5.30 10.82
C HIS A 70 -14.01 4.09 10.13
N TRP A 71 -14.73 4.36 9.03
CA TRP A 71 -15.18 3.35 8.08
C TRP A 71 -14.95 3.86 6.65
N HIS A 72 -15.02 2.96 5.68
CA HIS A 72 -15.02 3.30 4.26
C HIS A 72 -15.86 2.28 3.48
N GLN A 73 -16.19 2.60 2.22
CA GLN A 73 -17.06 1.75 1.39
C GLN A 73 -16.36 0.45 0.95
N GLN A 74 -15.04 0.50 0.80
CA GLN A 74 -14.23 -0.62 0.34
C GLN A 74 -14.07 -1.65 1.47
N ALA A 75 -13.83 -2.91 1.12
CA ALA A 75 -13.37 -3.88 2.11
C ALA A 75 -11.90 -3.62 2.45
N GLU A 76 -11.50 -3.79 3.70
CA GLU A 76 -10.10 -3.69 4.13
C GLU A 76 -9.52 -5.08 4.41
N TRP A 77 -8.31 -5.32 3.93
CA TRP A 77 -7.48 -6.46 4.32
C TRP A 77 -6.10 -5.94 4.75
N SER A 78 -5.56 -6.48 5.85
CA SER A 78 -4.29 -6.03 6.40
C SER A 78 -3.35 -7.19 6.75
N CYS A 79 -2.05 -6.91 6.68
CA CYS A 79 -0.98 -7.83 7.06
C CYS A 79 0.00 -7.10 7.98
N MET A 80 0.27 -7.66 9.17
CA MET A 80 1.22 -7.08 10.12
C MET A 80 2.65 -7.45 9.72
N ILE A 81 3.37 -6.51 9.09
CA ILE A 81 4.76 -6.69 8.66
C ILE A 81 5.72 -6.66 9.87
N LEU A 82 5.45 -5.77 10.84
CA LEU A 82 6.28 -5.59 12.02
C LEU A 82 5.42 -5.16 13.22
N GLY A 83 5.72 -5.73 14.39
CA GLY A 83 5.08 -5.34 15.65
C GLY A 83 3.72 -5.99 15.87
N ARG A 84 2.84 -5.28 16.58
CA ARG A 84 1.48 -5.72 16.92
C ARG A 84 0.57 -4.50 17.11
N ALA A 85 -0.71 -4.67 16.80
CA ALA A 85 -1.74 -3.67 17.00
C ALA A 85 -2.99 -4.32 17.61
N ARG A 86 -3.86 -3.50 18.19
CA ARG A 86 -5.22 -3.91 18.58
C ARG A 86 -6.19 -3.32 17.56
N THR A 87 -7.03 -4.17 16.99
CA THR A 87 -8.11 -3.76 16.08
C THR A 87 -9.45 -3.90 16.79
N THR A 88 -10.36 -3.00 16.47
CA THR A 88 -11.75 -2.99 16.96
C THR A 88 -12.67 -2.76 15.76
N ALA A 89 -13.74 -3.54 15.64
CA ALA A 89 -14.78 -3.36 14.63
C ALA A 89 -16.14 -3.63 15.28
N VAL A 90 -17.21 -3.13 14.68
CA VAL A 90 -18.59 -3.43 15.08
C VAL A 90 -19.37 -3.76 13.81
N ASP A 91 -20.14 -4.84 13.83
CA ASP A 91 -20.99 -5.25 12.71
C ASP A 91 -22.33 -4.49 12.67
N GLN A 92 -23.13 -4.77 11.65
CA GLN A 92 -24.45 -4.15 11.46
C GLN A 92 -25.47 -4.47 12.57
N ASP A 93 -25.23 -5.53 13.34
CA ASP A 93 -26.09 -5.97 14.44
C ASP A 93 -25.62 -5.39 15.79
N GLY A 94 -24.55 -4.58 15.79
CA GLY A 94 -24.00 -3.92 16.96
C GLY A 94 -23.04 -4.80 17.77
N ILE A 95 -22.53 -5.87 17.18
CA ILE A 95 -21.63 -6.84 17.83
C ILE A 95 -20.18 -6.51 17.47
N SER A 96 -19.30 -6.49 18.48
CA SER A 96 -17.87 -6.23 18.35
C SER A 96 -17.01 -7.48 18.31
#